data_AF-A0A1B6KYD6-F1
#
_entry.id   AF-A0A1B6KYD6-F1
#
_cell.length_a   1.000
_cell.length_b   1.000
_cell.length_c   1.000
_cell.angle_alpha   90.00
_cell.angle_beta   90.00
_cell.angle_gamma   90.00
#
_symmetry.space_group_name_H-M   'P 1'
#
loop_
_entity.id
_entity.type
_entity.pdbx_description
1 polymer ?
#
loop_
_entity_poly.entity_id
_entity_poly.type
_entity_poly.pdbx_seq_one_letter_code
_entity_poly.pdbx_strand_id
1 'polypeptide(L)'
;MTTKLKVICSEGQDDQHESRPWWEPPYVVYGFANRRVRSRIERLMGNYVVEATNKNFMLRLKQRSRDVYEEDMKRRIQDREIAEVEREKRLILEGKMPVEEAPQALSNHPVFQIAQLAKKILEQRRKKAEAKTRHKRLKRFDYALLEGIEEADVGDSEMLSCIDMDESDADRARKFEEKEALFSEGLGGFSDEDYDRIKYVDPLVEDLEEAETVDDLYSLADEIVGPLSGKTCGGLVK
;
A
#
# COMPACT_ATOMS: atom_id res chain seq x y z
N MET A 1 4.70 39.45 -51.45
CA MET A 1 3.66 39.89 -50.50
C MET A 1 4.29 39.94 -49.12
N THR A 2 4.49 41.14 -48.60
CA THR A 2 5.22 41.42 -47.36
C THR A 2 4.33 41.13 -46.15
N THR A 3 4.64 40.06 -45.42
CA THR A 3 4.02 39.77 -44.12
C THR A 3 4.45 40.84 -43.12
N LYS A 4 3.54 41.77 -42.81
CA LYS A 4 3.74 42.76 -41.74
C LYS A 4 3.71 42.04 -40.41
N LEU A 5 4.86 41.93 -39.75
CA LEU A 5 4.93 41.53 -38.34
C LEU A 5 4.33 42.66 -37.51
N LYS A 6 3.13 42.41 -36.97
CA LYS A 6 2.46 43.32 -36.03
C LYS A 6 3.14 43.17 -34.67
N VAL A 7 3.97 44.14 -34.30
CA VAL A 7 4.49 44.26 -32.94
C VAL A 7 3.33 44.68 -32.04
N ILE A 8 2.77 43.74 -31.29
CA ILE A 8 1.77 44.00 -30.25
C ILE A 8 2.54 44.51 -29.02
N CYS A 9 2.96 45.78 -29.09
CA CYS A 9 3.34 46.56 -27.92
C CYS A 9 2.18 47.51 -27.64
N SER A 10 1.16 47.02 -26.96
CA SER A 10 0.18 47.87 -26.30
C SER A 10 -0.07 47.26 -24.94
N GLU A 11 -0.15 48.15 -23.95
CA GLU A 11 -0.56 47.92 -22.57
C GLU A 11 -1.57 46.78 -22.49
N GLY A 12 -1.43 45.89 -21.49
CA GLY A 12 -2.24 44.68 -21.36
C GLY A 12 -3.75 44.95 -21.40
N GLN A 13 -4.29 45.05 -22.61
CA GLN A 13 -5.64 44.72 -22.94
C GLN A 13 -5.61 43.20 -23.04
N ASP A 14 -6.27 42.53 -22.11
CA ASP A 14 -6.80 41.22 -22.39
C ASP A 14 -7.63 41.41 -23.67
N ASP A 15 -7.09 40.99 -24.82
CA ASP A 15 -7.73 41.14 -26.12
C ASP A 15 -9.18 40.67 -25.95
N GLN A 16 -10.13 41.58 -26.17
CA GLN A 16 -11.55 41.28 -26.03
C GLN A 16 -11.89 40.19 -27.04
N HIS A 17 -12.02 38.96 -26.52
CA HIS A 17 -12.72 37.82 -27.10
C HIS A 17 -12.89 37.88 -28.63
N GLU A 18 -11.88 37.42 -29.36
CA GLU A 18 -12.22 36.58 -30.51
C GLU A 18 -12.98 35.38 -29.91
N SER A 19 -14.25 35.21 -30.29
CA SER A 19 -15.12 34.14 -29.82
C SER A 19 -14.56 32.80 -30.28
N ARG A 20 -13.66 32.24 -29.47
CA ARG A 20 -13.03 30.96 -29.78
C ARG A 20 -14.01 29.82 -29.56
N PRO A 21 -13.87 28.74 -30.35
CA PRO A 21 -14.62 27.53 -30.11
C PRO A 21 -14.34 26.95 -28.72
N TRP A 22 -15.36 26.36 -28.09
CA TRP A 22 -15.28 25.82 -26.73
C TRP A 22 -14.29 24.65 -26.56
N TRP A 23 -13.92 24.00 -27.67
CA TRP A 23 -12.95 22.90 -27.70
C TRP A 23 -11.49 23.37 -27.84
N GLU A 24 -11.26 24.66 -28.12
CA GLU A 24 -9.91 25.20 -28.12
C GLU A 24 -9.48 25.52 -26.68
N PRO A 25 -8.38 24.92 -26.19
CA PRO A 25 -7.85 25.29 -24.90
C PRO A 25 -7.42 26.77 -24.94
N PRO A 26 -7.68 27.53 -23.86
CA PRO A 26 -7.27 28.93 -23.80
C PRO A 26 -5.75 29.00 -23.94
N TYR A 27 -5.27 29.58 -25.03
CA TYR A 27 -3.86 29.92 -25.18
C TYR A 27 -3.60 31.17 -24.34
N VAL A 28 -2.56 31.13 -23.52
CA VAL A 28 -2.24 32.27 -22.66
C VAL A 28 -1.32 33.21 -23.43
N VAL A 29 -1.80 34.42 -23.72
CA VAL A 29 -0.98 35.48 -24.29
C VAL A 29 -0.12 36.08 -23.18
N TYR A 30 1.10 35.57 -23.02
CA TYR A 30 2.07 36.12 -22.08
C TYR A 30 2.89 37.23 -22.74
N GLY A 31 2.64 38.47 -22.36
CA GLY A 31 3.52 39.60 -22.64
C GLY A 31 4.38 39.95 -21.42
N PHE A 32 5.65 40.28 -21.62
CA PHE A 32 6.51 40.82 -20.54
C PHE A 32 6.01 42.15 -19.96
N ALA A 33 5.13 42.84 -20.70
CA ALA A 33 4.42 44.04 -20.24
C ALA A 33 3.30 43.73 -19.23
N ASN A 34 2.84 42.47 -19.11
CA ASN A 34 1.81 42.10 -18.15
C ASN A 34 2.35 42.22 -16.71
N ARG A 35 1.64 42.97 -15.86
CA ARG A 35 2.01 43.22 -14.46
C ARG A 35 2.25 41.92 -13.68
N ARG A 36 1.43 40.88 -13.90
CA ARG A 36 1.58 39.58 -13.21
C ARG A 36 2.87 38.88 -13.58
N VAL A 37 3.22 38.91 -14.87
CA VAL A 37 4.47 38.35 -15.39
C VAL A 37 5.65 39.13 -14.84
N ARG A 38 5.59 40.46 -14.88
CA ARG A 38 6.63 41.35 -14.33
C ARG A 38 6.86 41.11 -12.85
N SER A 39 5.81 41.06 -12.02
CA SER A 39 5.92 40.77 -10.59
C SER A 39 6.43 39.35 -10.31
N ARG A 40 6.09 38.37 -11.15
CA ARG A 40 6.63 37.01 -11.02
C ARG A 40 8.12 36.95 -11.35
N ILE A 41 8.55 37.62 -12.41
CA ILE A 41 9.96 37.72 -12.78
C ILE A 41 10.75 38.49 -11.73
N GLU A 42 10.22 39.60 -11.22
CA GLU A 42 10.81 40.35 -10.12
C GLU A 42 10.97 39.48 -8.87
N ARG A 43 9.96 38.67 -8.51
CA ARG A 43 10.08 37.71 -7.41
C ARG A 43 11.12 36.62 -7.67
N LEU A 44 11.21 36.11 -8.90
CA LEU A 44 12.17 35.04 -9.25
C LEU A 44 13.60 35.56 -9.34
N MET A 45 13.81 36.72 -9.95
CA MET A 45 15.14 37.22 -10.32
C MET A 45 15.64 38.35 -9.42
N GLY A 46 14.75 39.07 -8.72
CA GLY A 46 15.03 40.29 -7.98
C GLY A 46 14.98 41.56 -8.83
N ASN A 47 14.81 41.42 -10.14
CA ASN A 47 14.82 42.51 -11.12
C ASN A 47 13.59 42.42 -12.01
N TYR A 48 13.03 43.57 -12.41
CA TYR A 48 11.88 43.65 -13.33
C TYR A 48 12.27 43.73 -14.81
N VAL A 49 13.57 43.90 -15.11
CA VAL A 49 14.10 44.00 -16.48
C VAL A 49 14.48 42.60 -16.96
N VAL A 50 13.96 42.21 -18.13
CA VAL A 50 14.25 40.92 -18.77
C VAL A 50 15.26 41.13 -19.89
N GLU A 51 16.45 40.57 -19.73
CA GLU A 51 17.47 40.54 -20.78
C GLU A 51 17.29 39.29 -21.65
N ALA A 52 16.32 39.33 -22.56
CA ALA A 52 15.99 38.17 -23.40
C ALA A 52 17.15 37.73 -24.31
N THR A 53 18.05 38.65 -24.67
CA THR A 53 19.25 38.39 -25.49
C THR A 53 20.41 37.82 -24.67
N ASN A 54 20.41 37.96 -23.34
CA ASN A 54 21.48 37.49 -22.49
C ASN A 54 21.27 36.02 -22.09
N LYS A 55 22.10 35.13 -22.63
CA LYS A 55 22.06 33.69 -22.31
C LYS A 55 22.18 33.40 -20.82
N ASN A 56 23.05 34.12 -20.10
CA ASN A 56 23.27 33.89 -18.67
C ASN A 56 22.05 34.32 -17.84
N PHE A 57 21.36 35.39 -18.25
CA PHE A 57 20.10 35.79 -17.63
C PHE A 57 19.03 34.71 -17.84
N MET A 58 18.85 34.27 -19.08
CA MET A 58 17.83 33.27 -19.43
C MET A 58 18.07 31.91 -18.78
N LEU A 59 19.33 31.45 -18.66
CA LEU A 59 19.67 30.22 -17.94
C LEU A 59 19.35 30.32 -16.45
N ARG A 60 19.70 31.44 -15.80
CA ARG A 60 19.37 31.66 -14.39
C ARG A 60 17.86 31.73 -14.16
N LEU A 61 17.13 32.43 -15.02
CA LEU A 61 15.67 32.52 -14.95
C LEU A 61 15.02 31.13 -15.10
N LYS A 62 15.49 30.33 -16.07
CA LYS A 62 15.04 28.95 -16.27
C LYS A 62 15.28 28.11 -15.01
N GLN A 63 16.48 28.18 -14.44
CA GLN A 63 16.84 27.42 -13.25
C GLN A 63 15.95 27.81 -12.06
N ARG A 64 15.87 29.11 -11.73
CA ARG A 64 15.03 29.58 -10.61
C ARG A 64 13.56 29.27 -10.79
N SER A 65 13.05 29.35 -12.02
CA SER A 65 11.66 28.98 -12.31
C SER A 65 11.41 27.49 -12.02
N ARG A 66 12.38 26.62 -12.30
CA ARG A 66 12.31 25.19 -11.99
C ARG A 66 12.43 24.95 -10.48
N ASP A 67 13.38 25.60 -9.82
CA ASP A 67 13.60 25.43 -8.38
C ASP A 67 12.34 25.78 -7.59
N VAL A 68 11.69 26.92 -7.91
CA VAL A 68 10.44 27.31 -7.24
C VAL A 68 9.30 26.31 -7.49
N TYR A 69 9.22 25.74 -8.69
CA TYR A 69 8.25 24.69 -8.97
C TYR A 69 8.51 23.43 -8.14
N GLU A 70 9.77 23.02 -8.03
CA GLU A 70 10.18 21.87 -7.23
C GLU A 70 9.94 22.11 -5.73
N GLU A 71 10.22 23.30 -5.22
CA GLU A 71 9.90 23.71 -3.84
C GLU A 71 8.39 23.70 -3.58
N ASP A 72 7.59 24.27 -4.49
CA ASP A 72 6.13 24.26 -4.39
C ASP A 72 5.58 22.82 -4.39
N MET A 73 6.14 21.93 -5.22
CA MET A 73 5.76 20.51 -5.22
C MET A 73 6.18 19.80 -3.93
N LYS A 74 7.40 20.01 -3.46
CA LYS A 74 7.87 19.43 -2.18
C LYS A 74 7.00 19.88 -1.02
N ARG A 75 6.66 21.18 -0.94
CA ARG A 75 5.74 21.69 0.08
C ARG A 75 4.39 20.98 0.00
N ARG A 76 3.80 20.84 -1.19
CA ARG A 76 2.51 20.15 -1.35
C ARG A 76 2.57 18.67 -0.97
N ILE A 77 3.70 18.00 -1.22
CA ILE A 77 3.91 16.62 -0.80
C ILE A 77 3.96 16.56 0.74
N GLN A 78 4.75 17.43 1.38
CA GLN A 78 4.85 17.51 2.84
C GLN A 78 3.51 17.83 3.49
N ASP A 79 2.75 18.79 2.95
CA ASP A 79 1.42 19.14 3.45
C ASP A 79 0.48 17.93 3.42
N ARG A 80 0.57 17.08 2.38
CA ARG A 80 -0.20 15.84 2.28
C ARG A 80 0.26 14.78 3.26
N GLU A 81 1.57 14.61 3.43
CA GLU A 81 2.15 13.68 4.42
C GLU A 81 1.70 14.05 5.84
N ILE A 82 1.73 15.35 6.17
CA ILE A 82 1.27 15.86 7.47
C ILE A 82 -0.23 15.61 7.64
N ALA A 83 -1.04 15.91 6.63
CA ALA A 83 -2.48 15.66 6.68
C ALA A 83 -2.82 14.17 6.86
N GLU A 84 -2.06 13.27 6.21
CA GLU A 84 -2.24 11.83 6.34
C GLU A 84 -1.87 11.33 7.74
N VAL A 85 -0.75 11.82 8.29
CA VAL A 85 -0.35 11.57 9.68
C VAL A 85 -1.40 12.06 10.68
N GLU A 86 -1.99 13.24 10.45
CA GLU A 86 -3.06 13.77 11.30
C GLU A 86 -4.35 12.95 11.19
N ARG A 87 -4.66 12.45 9.99
CA ARG A 87 -5.78 11.54 9.75
C ARG A 87 -5.61 10.24 10.51
N GLU A 88 -4.43 9.63 10.47
CA GLU A 88 -4.11 8.41 11.21
C GLU A 88 -4.20 8.61 12.73
N LYS A 89 -3.63 9.72 13.24
CA LYS A 89 -3.77 10.09 14.67
C LYS A 89 -5.23 10.17 15.08
N ARG A 90 -6.08 10.75 14.23
CA ARG A 90 -7.52 10.86 14.49
C ARG A 90 -8.20 9.48 14.51
N LEU A 91 -7.88 8.60 13.57
CA LEU A 91 -8.45 7.24 13.54
C LEU A 91 -8.05 6.39 14.75
N ILE A 92 -6.83 6.55 15.25
CA ILE A 92 -6.37 5.90 16.49
C ILE A 92 -7.16 6.44 17.70
N LEU A 93 -7.33 7.76 17.80
CA LEU A 93 -8.11 8.38 18.88
C LEU A 93 -9.59 7.98 18.84
N GLU A 94 -10.15 7.84 17.65
CA GLU A 94 -11.51 7.34 17.43
C GLU A 94 -11.63 5.82 17.66
N GLY A 95 -10.51 5.11 17.82
CA GLY A 95 -10.47 3.65 18.05
C GLY A 95 -10.81 2.81 16.81
N LYS A 96 -10.84 3.42 15.63
CA LYS A 96 -11.16 2.74 14.35
C LYS A 96 -9.96 2.00 13.75
N MET A 97 -8.75 2.29 14.20
CA MET A 97 -7.52 1.63 13.76
C MET A 97 -6.85 0.95 14.96
N PRO A 98 -6.54 -0.36 14.90
CA PRO A 98 -5.85 -1.04 15.99
C PRO A 98 -4.40 -0.52 16.10
N VAL A 99 -3.93 -0.36 17.34
CA VAL A 99 -2.57 0.09 17.68
C VAL A 99 -1.48 -0.78 17.03
N GLU A 100 -1.78 -2.03 16.66
CA GLU A 100 -0.83 -2.98 16.05
C GLU A 100 -0.55 -2.68 14.57
N GLU A 101 -1.47 -2.02 13.87
CA GLU A 101 -1.36 -1.66 12.45
C GLU A 101 -0.82 -0.23 12.26
N ALA A 102 -0.51 0.45 13.36
CA ALA A 102 -0.01 1.82 13.29
C ALA A 102 1.43 1.87 12.74
N PRO A 103 1.75 2.82 11.85
CA PRO A 103 3.09 2.98 11.32
C PRO A 103 4.15 3.14 12.42
N GLN A 104 5.31 2.51 12.26
CA GLN A 104 6.41 2.59 13.23
C GLN A 104 6.86 4.03 13.50
N ALA A 105 6.74 4.94 12.52
CA ALA A 105 7.02 6.37 12.68
C ALA A 105 6.14 7.04 13.74
N LEU A 106 4.92 6.55 13.98
CA LEU A 106 3.98 7.05 14.98
C LEU A 106 4.11 6.39 16.36
N SER A 107 4.99 5.38 16.51
CA SER A 107 5.20 4.68 17.78
C SER A 107 5.66 5.61 18.91
N ASN A 108 6.46 6.62 18.57
CA ASN A 108 6.97 7.61 19.52
C ASN A 108 5.93 8.68 19.91
N HIS A 109 4.75 8.69 19.30
CA HIS A 109 3.72 9.66 19.62
C HIS A 109 3.16 9.42 21.04
N PRO A 110 2.98 10.47 21.88
CA PRO A 110 2.58 10.29 23.28
C PRO A 110 1.24 9.56 23.43
N VAL A 111 0.27 9.82 22.55
CA VAL A 111 -1.02 9.09 22.54
C VAL A 111 -0.82 7.59 22.36
N PHE A 112 0.13 7.20 21.51
CA PHE A 112 0.42 5.80 21.21
C PHE A 112 1.14 5.12 22.39
N GLN A 113 2.11 5.81 22.99
CA GLN A 113 2.78 5.34 24.20
C GLN A 113 1.79 5.13 25.35
N ILE A 114 0.85 6.06 25.55
CA ILE A 114 -0.19 5.94 26.58
C ILE A 114 -1.10 4.74 26.29
N ALA A 115 -1.52 4.55 25.03
CA ALA A 115 -2.36 3.42 24.64
C ALA A 115 -1.64 2.07 24.85
N GLN A 116 -0.36 1.96 24.48
CA GLN A 116 0.46 0.78 24.72
C GLN A 116 0.65 0.50 26.22
N LEU A 117 0.93 1.53 27.02
CA LEU A 117 1.04 1.41 28.47
C LEU A 117 -0.28 0.94 29.10
N ALA A 118 -1.41 1.49 28.67
CA ALA A 118 -2.73 1.08 29.13
C ALA A 118 -3.04 -0.39 28.79
N LYS A 119 -2.75 -0.83 27.56
CA LYS A 119 -2.85 -2.25 27.15
C LYS A 119 -2.00 -3.15 28.06
N LYS A 120 -0.74 -2.80 28.31
CA LYS A 120 0.15 -3.55 29.22
C LYS A 120 -0.41 -3.66 30.64
N ILE A 121 -0.95 -2.57 31.18
CA ILE A 121 -1.56 -2.57 32.53
C ILE A 121 -2.79 -3.49 32.58
N LEU A 122 -3.65 -3.45 31.56
CA LEU A 122 -4.82 -4.32 31.46
C LEU A 122 -4.42 -5.80 31.37
N GLU A 123 -3.42 -6.12 30.56
CA GLU A 123 -2.93 -7.49 30.40
C GLU A 123 -2.33 -8.03 31.70
N GLN A 124 -1.51 -7.23 32.40
CA GLN A 124 -0.99 -7.59 33.72
C GLN A 124 -2.11 -7.83 34.73
N ARG A 125 -3.17 -7.01 34.71
CA ARG A 125 -4.34 -7.21 35.58
C ARG A 125 -5.11 -8.48 35.23
N ARG A 126 -5.30 -8.76 33.93
CA ARG A 126 -5.94 -9.98 33.43
C ARG A 126 -5.17 -11.23 33.86
N LYS A 127 -3.86 -11.28 33.63
CA LYS A 127 -2.98 -12.38 34.07
C LYS A 127 -3.06 -12.61 35.57
N LYS A 128 -3.05 -11.54 36.38
CA LYS A 128 -3.22 -11.64 37.84
C LYS A 128 -4.60 -12.16 38.24
N ALA A 129 -5.67 -11.76 37.55
CA ALA A 129 -7.02 -12.25 37.81
C ALA A 129 -7.18 -13.73 37.41
N GLU A 130 -6.62 -14.12 36.28
CA GLU A 130 -6.58 -15.51 35.80
C GLU A 130 -5.80 -16.41 36.78
N ALA A 131 -4.63 -15.98 37.26
CA ALA A 131 -3.87 -16.73 38.26
C ALA A 131 -4.66 -16.93 39.58
N LYS A 132 -5.36 -15.90 40.05
CA LYS A 132 -6.24 -15.99 41.23
C LYS A 132 -7.43 -16.93 40.99
N THR A 133 -7.99 -16.92 39.79
CA THR A 133 -9.13 -17.78 39.42
C THR A 133 -8.72 -19.23 39.22
N ARG A 134 -7.55 -19.47 38.60
CA ARG A 134 -6.92 -20.81 38.49
C ARG A 134 -6.72 -21.42 39.86
N HIS A 135 -6.18 -20.66 40.81
CA HIS A 135 -5.99 -21.15 42.18
C HIS A 135 -7.32 -21.49 42.90
N LYS A 136 -8.41 -20.78 42.60
CA LYS A 136 -9.75 -21.12 43.13
C LYS A 136 -10.36 -22.35 42.47
N ARG A 137 -10.15 -22.56 41.16
CA ARG A 137 -10.60 -23.78 40.45
C ARG A 137 -9.90 -25.03 41.00
N LEU A 138 -8.60 -24.96 41.26
CA LEU A 138 -7.84 -26.03 41.90
C LEU A 138 -8.31 -26.35 43.34
N LYS A 139 -8.77 -25.35 44.09
CA LYS A 139 -9.32 -25.57 45.46
C LYS A 139 -10.76 -26.08 45.49
N ARG A 140 -11.46 -26.08 44.35
CA ARG A 140 -12.83 -26.59 44.20
C ARG A 140 -12.81 -27.98 43.58
N PHE A 141 -11.82 -28.78 43.94
CA PHE A 141 -11.80 -30.21 43.66
C PHE A 141 -12.68 -30.89 44.72
N ASP A 142 -13.90 -31.27 44.35
CA ASP A 142 -14.84 -31.92 45.26
C ASP A 142 -14.45 -33.39 45.47
N TYR A 143 -13.99 -33.71 46.69
CA TYR A 143 -13.68 -35.09 47.11
C TYR A 143 -14.91 -36.03 47.11
N ALA A 144 -16.12 -35.51 46.95
CA ALA A 144 -17.35 -36.28 46.84
C ALA A 144 -17.47 -37.09 45.54
N LEU A 145 -16.68 -36.79 44.50
CA LEU A 145 -16.65 -37.58 43.26
C LEU A 145 -15.83 -38.89 43.40
N LEU A 146 -15.07 -39.03 44.49
CA LEU A 146 -14.17 -40.17 44.71
C LEU A 146 -14.82 -41.33 45.50
N GLU A 147 -15.98 -41.09 46.12
CA GLU A 147 -16.65 -42.06 47.00
C GLU A 147 -17.55 -43.07 46.25
N GLY A 148 -17.62 -43.00 44.92
CA GLY A 148 -18.48 -43.86 44.09
C GLY A 148 -17.75 -44.92 43.25
N ILE A 149 -16.44 -45.08 43.40
CA ILE A 149 -15.66 -46.10 42.69
C ILE A 149 -15.42 -47.27 43.64
N GLU A 150 -16.49 -48.00 43.95
CA GLU A 150 -16.38 -49.39 44.39
C GLU A 150 -16.14 -50.28 43.16
N GLU A 151 -15.38 -51.34 43.41
CA GLU A 151 -14.67 -52.21 42.48
C GLU A 151 -15.48 -52.63 41.24
N ALA A 152 -15.00 -52.22 40.06
CA ALA A 152 -15.40 -52.80 38.79
C ALA A 152 -14.18 -53.40 38.09
N ASP A 153 -14.30 -54.71 37.90
CA ASP A 153 -13.55 -55.72 37.19
C ASP A 153 -12.56 -55.27 36.08
N VAL A 154 -11.42 -55.97 36.05
CA VAL A 154 -10.30 -55.77 35.15
C VAL A 154 -10.63 -56.39 33.78
N GLY A 155 -10.87 -55.57 32.77
CA GLY A 155 -11.07 -56.02 31.39
C GLY A 155 -10.73 -54.93 30.37
N ASP A 156 -9.69 -55.20 29.58
CA ASP A 156 -9.23 -54.47 28.39
C ASP A 156 -8.78 -53.01 28.56
N SER A 157 -7.49 -52.93 28.86
CA SER A 157 -6.57 -51.82 28.62
C SER A 157 -6.51 -51.44 27.13
N GLU A 158 -7.31 -50.46 26.68
CA GLU A 158 -7.00 -49.57 25.53
C GLU A 158 -8.12 -48.54 25.26
N MET A 159 -8.55 -47.76 26.25
CA MET A 159 -9.43 -46.60 25.96
C MET A 159 -9.40 -45.54 27.06
N LEU A 160 -8.21 -45.08 27.46
CA LEU A 160 -8.07 -44.06 28.51
C LEU A 160 -6.93 -43.05 28.28
N SER A 161 -6.54 -42.78 27.02
CA SER A 161 -5.44 -41.84 26.71
C SER A 161 -5.83 -40.56 25.98
N CYS A 162 -7.11 -40.23 25.81
CA CYS A 162 -7.53 -38.97 25.18
C CYS A 162 -8.05 -37.94 26.20
N ILE A 163 -7.25 -37.67 27.23
CA ILE A 163 -7.26 -36.37 27.90
C ILE A 163 -6.04 -35.66 27.35
N ASP A 164 -6.20 -34.84 26.32
CA ASP A 164 -5.13 -33.96 25.85
C ASP A 164 -4.79 -33.01 27.01
N MET A 165 -3.74 -33.35 27.74
CA MET A 165 -3.09 -32.45 28.68
C MET A 165 -2.62 -31.23 27.88
N ASP A 166 -2.96 -30.02 28.35
CA ASP A 166 -2.51 -28.75 27.77
C ASP A 166 -0.99 -28.82 27.51
N GLU A 167 -0.58 -29.03 26.25
CA GLU A 167 0.82 -28.99 25.85
C GLU A 167 1.34 -27.61 26.28
N SER A 168 2.37 -27.59 27.13
CA SER A 168 2.94 -26.34 27.63
C SER A 168 3.34 -25.48 26.43
N ASP A 169 3.18 -24.15 26.50
CA ASP A 169 3.64 -23.25 25.44
C ASP A 169 5.14 -23.49 25.10
N ALA A 170 5.91 -24.03 26.05
CA ALA A 170 7.29 -24.46 25.85
C ALA A 170 7.46 -25.68 24.92
N ASP A 171 6.53 -26.64 24.95
CA ASP A 171 6.56 -27.83 24.09
C ASP A 171 6.14 -27.47 22.66
N ARG A 172 5.17 -26.54 22.53
CA ARG A 172 4.79 -25.96 21.23
C ARG A 172 5.95 -25.19 20.60
N ALA A 173 6.71 -24.43 21.40
CA ALA A 173 7.91 -23.73 20.94
C ALA A 173 9.00 -24.70 20.46
N ARG A 174 9.25 -25.79 21.19
CA ARG A 174 10.22 -26.83 20.76
C ARG A 174 9.83 -27.49 19.44
N LYS A 175 8.55 -27.84 19.25
CA LYS A 175 8.07 -28.41 17.99
C LYS A 175 8.18 -27.43 16.82
N PHE A 176 8.04 -26.13 17.07
CA PHE A 176 8.21 -25.11 16.04
C PHE A 176 9.67 -24.95 15.65
N GLU A 177 10.57 -24.96 16.63
CA GLU A 177 12.02 -24.89 16.45
C GLU A 177 12.56 -26.14 15.73
N GLU A 178 12.03 -27.32 16.04
CA GLU A 178 12.33 -28.58 15.34
C GLU A 178 11.89 -28.55 13.87
N LYS A 179 10.73 -27.97 13.57
CA LYS A 179 10.27 -27.79 12.19
C LYS A 179 11.12 -26.76 11.44
N GLU A 180 11.49 -25.64 12.06
CA GLU A 180 12.41 -24.67 11.44
C GLU A 180 13.78 -25.30 11.15
N ALA A 181 14.29 -26.13 12.07
CA ALA A 181 15.52 -26.89 11.84
C ALA A 181 15.40 -27.79 10.60
N LEU A 182 14.31 -28.55 10.48
CA LEU A 182 14.03 -29.40 9.30
C LEU A 182 13.89 -28.60 7.99
N PHE A 183 13.30 -27.41 8.05
CA PHE A 183 13.24 -26.50 6.89
C PHE A 183 14.63 -25.98 6.51
N SER A 184 15.45 -25.61 7.49
CA SER A 184 16.82 -25.12 7.23
C SER A 184 17.77 -26.20 6.74
N GLU A 185 17.56 -27.46 7.14
CA GLU A 185 18.29 -28.64 6.66
C GLU A 185 17.80 -29.13 5.28
N GLY A 186 16.81 -28.44 4.66
CA GLY A 186 16.31 -28.75 3.32
C GLY A 186 15.42 -30.00 3.23
N LEU A 187 15.00 -30.54 4.37
CA LEU A 187 14.16 -31.76 4.47
C LEU A 187 12.66 -31.44 4.65
N GLY A 188 12.30 -30.17 4.87
CA GLY A 188 10.93 -29.75 5.24
C GLY A 188 10.11 -29.06 4.15
N GLY A 189 10.67 -28.75 2.98
CA GLY A 189 9.99 -28.05 1.89
C GLY A 189 10.07 -28.78 0.56
N PHE A 190 9.03 -28.67 -0.27
CA PHE A 190 9.12 -29.00 -1.69
C PHE A 190 10.31 -28.24 -2.29
N SER A 191 11.25 -28.94 -2.93
CA SER A 191 12.32 -28.27 -3.66
C SER A 191 11.76 -27.55 -4.89
N ASP A 192 12.46 -26.57 -5.44
CA ASP A 192 12.07 -25.93 -6.72
C ASP A 192 11.93 -26.99 -7.83
N GLU A 193 12.76 -28.05 -7.80
CA GLU A 193 12.66 -29.17 -8.73
C GLU A 193 11.41 -30.03 -8.54
N ASP A 194 10.85 -30.08 -7.33
CA ASP A 194 9.58 -30.74 -7.07
C ASP A 194 8.41 -29.83 -7.47
N TYR A 195 8.58 -28.51 -7.35
CA TYR A 195 7.60 -27.54 -7.84
C TYR A 195 7.47 -27.60 -9.36
N ASP A 196 8.58 -27.67 -10.08
CA ASP A 196 8.59 -27.82 -11.55
C ASP A 196 8.00 -29.16 -12.00
N ARG A 197 8.14 -30.23 -11.20
CA ARG A 197 7.49 -31.53 -11.47
C ARG A 197 5.97 -31.52 -11.24
N ILE A 198 5.47 -30.64 -10.38
CA ILE A 198 4.04 -30.59 -10.00
C ILE A 198 3.30 -29.51 -10.80
N LYS A 199 4.02 -28.53 -11.34
CA LYS A 199 3.44 -27.47 -12.17
C LYS A 199 3.00 -28.04 -13.51
N TYR A 200 1.72 -28.41 -13.59
CA TYR A 200 1.08 -28.74 -14.85
C TYR A 200 0.95 -27.46 -15.70
N VAL A 201 1.61 -27.47 -16.87
CA VAL A 201 1.37 -26.52 -17.95
C VAL A 201 0.57 -27.26 -19.03
N ASP A 202 -0.41 -26.57 -19.61
CA ASP A 202 -1.19 -27.11 -20.72
C ASP A 202 -0.27 -27.17 -21.97
N PRO A 203 -0.18 -28.30 -22.70
CA PRO A 203 0.68 -28.41 -23.88
C PRO A 203 0.50 -27.28 -24.91
N LEU A 204 -0.73 -26.76 -25.07
CA LEU A 204 -1.00 -25.65 -25.99
C LEU A 204 -0.34 -24.33 -25.55
N VAL A 205 -0.09 -24.16 -24.25
CA VAL A 205 0.60 -23.00 -23.70
C VAL A 205 2.11 -23.13 -23.87
N GLU A 206 2.66 -24.36 -23.79
CA GLU A 206 4.06 -24.62 -24.13
C GLU A 206 4.33 -24.31 -25.61
N ASP A 207 3.47 -24.80 -26.51
CA ASP A 207 3.56 -24.53 -27.96
C ASP A 207 3.47 -23.02 -28.29
N LEU A 208 2.68 -22.26 -27.51
CA LEU A 208 2.56 -20.80 -27.65
C LEU A 208 3.83 -20.06 -27.21
N GLU A 209 4.54 -20.56 -26.19
CA GLU A 209 5.84 -20.01 -25.75
C GLU A 209 6.96 -20.30 -26.77
N GLU A 210 6.87 -21.42 -27.49
CA GLU A 210 7.85 -21.83 -28.51
C GLU A 210 7.60 -21.24 -29.92
N ALA A 211 6.48 -20.55 -30.15
CA ALA A 211 6.11 -20.03 -31.46
C ALA A 211 7.06 -18.92 -31.97
N GLU A 212 7.77 -19.19 -33.08
CA GLU A 212 8.72 -18.24 -33.69
C GLU A 212 8.04 -17.16 -34.56
N THR A 213 6.86 -17.44 -35.11
CA THR A 213 6.13 -16.51 -35.98
C THR A 213 4.88 -15.94 -35.33
N VAL A 214 4.58 -14.67 -35.66
CA VAL A 214 3.46 -13.93 -35.10
C VAL A 214 2.12 -14.54 -35.51
N ASP A 215 2.02 -15.05 -36.74
CA ASP A 215 0.78 -15.65 -37.25
C ASP A 215 0.46 -16.99 -36.56
N ASP A 216 1.49 -17.79 -36.26
CA ASP A 216 1.32 -19.04 -35.50
C ASP A 216 0.91 -18.75 -34.05
N LEU A 217 1.50 -17.72 -33.43
CA LEU A 217 1.16 -17.28 -32.08
C LEU A 217 -0.31 -16.83 -31.95
N TYR A 218 -0.82 -16.05 -32.92
CA TYR A 218 -2.22 -15.65 -32.91
C TYR A 218 -3.17 -16.82 -33.19
N SER A 219 -2.77 -17.78 -34.04
CA SER A 219 -3.58 -18.97 -34.33
C SER A 219 -3.74 -19.87 -33.10
N LEU A 220 -2.63 -20.12 -32.39
CA LEU A 220 -2.63 -20.87 -31.13
C LEU A 220 -3.37 -20.12 -30.02
N ALA A 221 -3.22 -18.79 -29.93
CA ALA A 221 -3.97 -17.99 -28.97
C ALA A 221 -5.48 -18.05 -29.18
N ASP A 222 -5.94 -18.03 -30.43
CA ASP A 222 -7.36 -18.17 -30.77
C ASP A 222 -7.90 -19.58 -30.46
N GLU A 223 -7.06 -20.62 -30.55
CA GLU A 223 -7.40 -21.97 -30.14
C GLU A 223 -7.53 -22.10 -28.61
N ILE A 224 -6.61 -21.50 -27.86
CA ILE A 224 -6.61 -21.49 -26.38
C ILE A 224 -7.80 -20.68 -25.83
N VAL A 225 -8.06 -19.50 -26.40
CA VAL A 225 -9.12 -18.59 -25.93
C VAL A 225 -10.49 -19.02 -26.45
N GLY A 226 -10.54 -19.67 -27.61
CA GLY A 226 -11.77 -20.03 -28.32
C GLY A 226 -12.53 -18.80 -28.84
N PRO A 227 -13.66 -19.01 -29.54
CA PRO A 227 -14.47 -17.91 -30.05
C PRO A 227 -14.99 -17.07 -28.89
N LEU A 228 -14.55 -15.82 -28.83
CA LEU A 228 -15.05 -14.80 -27.91
C LEU A 228 -16.56 -14.63 -28.14
N SER A 229 -17.38 -15.36 -27.39
CA SER A 229 -18.83 -15.14 -27.30
C SER A 229 -19.08 -13.87 -26.50
N GLY A 230 -18.72 -12.74 -27.11
CA GLY A 230 -19.07 -11.42 -26.63
C GLY A 230 -20.59 -11.33 -26.57
N LYS A 231 -21.12 -11.26 -25.35
CA LYS A 231 -22.41 -10.59 -25.11
C LYS A 231 -22.29 -9.20 -25.72
N THR A 232 -22.91 -9.02 -26.87
CA THR A 232 -23.02 -7.74 -27.57
C THR A 232 -23.75 -6.75 -26.67
N CYS A 233 -23.03 -5.82 -26.02
CA CYS A 233 -23.63 -4.60 -25.48
C CYS A 233 -23.42 -3.47 -26.50
N GLY A 234 -24.51 -3.10 -27.17
CA GLY A 234 -24.70 -1.76 -27.78
C GLY A 234 -24.08 -1.57 -29.17
N GLY A 235 -24.89 -1.77 -30.20
CA GLY A 235 -24.52 -1.55 -31.59
C GLY A 235 -24.37 -0.08 -31.97
N LEU A 236 -23.56 0.15 -33.01
CA LEU A 236 -23.70 1.27 -33.92
C LEU A 236 -24.20 0.71 -35.25
N VAL A 237 -25.43 1.05 -35.60
CA VAL A 237 -25.97 0.85 -36.96
C VAL A 237 -25.92 2.20 -37.66
N LYS A 238 -25.15 2.20 -38.76
CA LYS A 238 -25.02 3.15 -39.87
C LYS A 238 -24.41 4.52 -39.58
#